data_AF-A0A9E5F0P7-F1
#
_entry.id   AF-A0A9E5F0P7-F1
#
_cell.length_a   1.000
_cell.length_b   1.000
_cell.length_c   1.000
_cell.angle_alpha   90.00
_cell.angle_beta   90.00
_cell.angle_gamma   90.00
#
_symmetry.space_group_name_H-M   'P 1'
#
loop_
_entity.id
_entity.type
_entity.pdbx_description
1 polymer ?
#
loop_
_entity_poly.entity_id
_entity_poly.type
_entity_poly.pdbx_seq_one_letter_code
_entity_poly.pdbx_strand_id
1 'polypeptide(L)'
;VSELDEFHHINSGCILSKTEVLLHHLEKLVEICLNKKIDFWDDQGVWQYYNSLAKIDLDTRCEYFFCTALLDNNYFTKEGGKIKTKFGTLPYIIHDNSSFSLNLTQQI
;
A
#
# COMPACT_ATOMS: atom_id res chain seq x y z
N VAL A 1 13.61 1.38 15.19
CA VAL A 1 12.70 1.83 14.11
C VAL A 1 12.04 3.07 14.64
N SER A 2 12.08 4.18 13.91
CA SER A 2 11.44 5.41 14.38
C SER A 2 9.92 5.23 14.41
N GLU A 3 9.19 5.88 15.32
CA GLU A 3 7.70 5.84 15.33
C GLU A 3 7.07 6.37 14.02
N LEU A 4 7.88 6.90 13.09
CA LEU A 4 7.45 7.43 11.80
C LEU A 4 7.39 6.39 10.68
N ASP A 5 7.97 5.21 10.87
CA ASP A 5 8.07 4.17 9.84
C ASP A 5 7.30 2.92 10.26
N GLU A 6 5.97 3.00 10.35
CA GLU A 6 5.16 1.86 10.79
C GLU A 6 4.57 1.06 9.63
N PHE A 7 4.38 1.71 8.48
CA PHE A 7 3.82 1.09 7.29
C PHE A 7 4.93 0.78 6.28
N HIS A 8 5.29 -0.50 6.19
CA HIS A 8 6.37 -0.98 5.32
C HIS A 8 5.88 -1.86 4.16
N HIS A 9 4.59 -2.21 4.16
CA HIS A 9 4.01 -3.08 3.15
C HIS A 9 3.21 -2.28 2.12
N ILE A 10 3.20 -2.76 0.88
CA ILE A 10 2.40 -2.21 -0.20
C ILE A 10 0.94 -2.58 0.00
N ASN A 11 0.06 -1.62 -0.29
CA ASN A 11 -1.35 -1.86 -0.57
C ASN A 11 -1.61 -1.50 -2.03
N SER A 12 -1.91 -2.48 -2.88
CA SER A 12 -2.10 -2.26 -4.32
C SER A 12 -3.43 -1.56 -4.66
N GLY A 13 -4.31 -1.38 -3.68
CA GLY A 13 -5.60 -0.71 -3.86
C GLY A 13 -5.52 0.77 -4.20
N CYS A 14 -4.34 1.40 -4.08
CA CYS A 14 -4.12 2.74 -4.61
C CYS A 14 -2.67 2.95 -5.02
N ILE A 15 -2.48 3.48 -6.22
CA ILE A 15 -1.20 3.93 -6.75
C ILE A 15 -1.42 5.32 -7.34
N LEU A 16 -0.63 6.29 -6.89
CA LEU A 16 -0.64 7.66 -7.41
C LEU A 16 0.69 7.91 -8.12
N SER A 17 0.63 8.16 -9.42
CA SER A 17 1.83 8.36 -10.23
C SER A 17 1.51 9.15 -11.48
N LYS A 18 2.53 9.77 -12.07
CA LYS A 18 2.47 10.20 -13.47
C LYS A 18 2.28 8.97 -14.36
N THR A 19 1.57 9.15 -15.48
CA THR A 19 1.19 8.05 -16.37
C THR A 19 2.40 7.30 -16.92
N GLU A 20 3.44 7.99 -17.35
CA GLU A 20 4.65 7.38 -17.91
C GLU A 20 5.44 6.56 -16.88
N VAL A 21 5.46 7.02 -15.63
CA VAL A 21 6.12 6.30 -14.53
C VAL A 21 5.32 5.05 -14.16
N LEU A 22 3.99 5.16 -14.11
CA LEU A 22 3.13 4.00 -13.85
C LEU A 22 3.28 2.94 -14.94
N LEU A 23 3.28 3.36 -16.21
CA LEU A 23 3.47 2.45 -17.34
C LEU A 23 4.80 1.69 -17.24
N HIS A 24 5.89 2.39 -16.92
CA HIS A 24 7.20 1.77 -16.72
C HIS A 24 7.17 0.67 -15.63
N HIS A 25 6.50 0.93 -14.51
CA HIS A 25 6.36 -0.07 -13.44
C HIS A 25 5.48 -1.26 -13.87
N LEU A 26 4.38 -1.01 -14.58
CA LEU A 26 3.50 -2.08 -15.09
C LEU A 26 4.24 -3.01 -16.05
N GLU A 27 5.07 -2.48 -16.95
CA GLU A 27 5.90 -3.30 -17.85
C GLU A 27 6.84 -4.23 -17.06
N LYS A 28 7.41 -3.74 -15.95
CA LYS A 28 8.25 -4.55 -15.06
C LYS A 28 7.48 -5.62 -14.30
N LEU A 29 6.26 -5.33 -13.87
CA LEU A 29 5.38 -6.32 -13.23
C LEU A 29 4.98 -7.43 -14.20
N VAL A 30 4.67 -7.08 -15.45
CA VAL A 30 4.40 -8.08 -16.52
C VAL A 30 5.62 -8.98 -16.72
N GLU A 31 6.83 -8.41 -16.79
CA GLU A 31 8.08 -9.16 -16.88
C GLU A 31 8.25 -10.15 -15.70
N ILE A 32 7.94 -9.71 -14.48
CA ILE A 32 7.98 -10.55 -13.28
C ILE A 32 6.97 -11.70 -13.37
N CYS A 33 5.71 -11.42 -13.69
CA CYS A 33 4.65 -12.41 -13.78
C CYS A 33 4.93 -13.49 -14.85
N LEU A 34 5.57 -13.13 -15.96
CA LEU A 34 5.87 -14.07 -17.04
C LEU A 34 7.11 -14.93 -16.76
N ASN A 35 8.09 -14.41 -16.02
CA ASN A 35 9.40 -15.04 -15.87
C ASN A 35 9.66 -15.66 -14.50
N LYS A 36 8.88 -15.33 -13.46
CA LYS A 36 9.04 -15.88 -12.12
C LYS A 36 8.07 -17.03 -11.88
N LYS A 37 8.60 -18.15 -11.36
CA LYS A 37 7.80 -19.29 -10.89
C LYS A 37 7.45 -19.11 -9.41
N ILE A 38 6.73 -18.04 -9.10
CA ILE A 38 6.26 -17.71 -7.76
C ILE A 38 4.74 -17.62 -7.83
N ASP A 39 4.05 -18.20 -6.86
CA ASP A 39 2.63 -17.94 -6.67
C ASP A 39 2.50 -16.61 -5.91
N PHE A 40 2.10 -15.55 -6.62
CA PHE A 40 1.92 -14.22 -6.04
C PHE A 40 0.56 -14.06 -5.35
N TRP A 41 -0.34 -15.04 -5.50
CA TRP A 41 -1.73 -15.06 -5.03
C TRP A 41 -2.63 -14.00 -5.67
N ASP A 42 -2.24 -12.72 -5.61
CA ASP A 42 -2.94 -11.60 -6.23
C ASP A 42 -1.98 -10.47 -6.62
N ASP A 43 -2.52 -9.40 -7.21
CA ASP A 43 -1.83 -8.18 -7.59
C ASP A 43 -0.96 -7.60 -6.45
N GLN A 44 -1.44 -7.61 -5.21
CA GLN A 44 -0.70 -7.10 -4.06
C GLN A 44 0.61 -7.87 -3.83
N GLY A 45 0.62 -9.19 -4.04
CA GLY A 45 1.83 -10.01 -3.90
C GLY A 45 2.86 -9.69 -4.98
N VAL A 46 2.43 -9.42 -6.22
CA VAL A 46 3.33 -9.00 -7.30
C VAL A 46 3.96 -7.64 -6.98
N TRP A 47 3.16 -6.67 -6.53
CA TRP A 47 3.66 -5.36 -6.15
C TRP A 47 4.59 -5.41 -4.94
N GLN A 48 4.29 -6.23 -3.94
CA GLN A 48 5.15 -6.43 -2.78
C GLN A 48 6.51 -7.00 -3.20
N TYR A 49 6.51 -8.03 -4.05
CA TYR A 49 7.75 -8.58 -4.60
C TYR A 49 8.52 -7.55 -5.40
N TYR A 50 7.86 -6.80 -6.28
CA TYR A 50 8.51 -5.75 -7.07
C TYR A 50 9.12 -4.65 -6.21
N ASN A 51 8.43 -4.21 -5.16
CA ASN A 51 8.93 -3.20 -4.24
C ASN A 51 10.20 -3.67 -3.51
N SER A 52 10.33 -4.96 -3.20
CA SER A 52 11.56 -5.52 -2.62
C SER A 52 12.80 -5.34 -3.52
N LEU A 53 12.59 -5.20 -4.84
CA LEU A 53 13.64 -5.02 -5.83
C LEU A 53 13.88 -3.54 -6.16
N ALA A 54 12.79 -2.82 -6.43
CA ALA A 54 12.83 -1.46 -6.97
C ALA A 54 12.82 -0.36 -5.89
N LYS A 55 12.33 -0.67 -4.68
CA LYS A 55 12.16 0.29 -3.57
C LYS A 55 11.37 1.53 -4.01
N ILE A 56 10.13 1.31 -4.47
CA ILE A 56 9.21 2.39 -4.82
C ILE A 56 8.73 3.11 -3.55
N ASP A 57 8.42 4.39 -3.69
CA ASP A 57 7.99 5.22 -2.57
C ASP A 57 6.64 4.75 -1.99
N LEU A 58 6.54 4.78 -0.67
CA LEU A 58 5.35 4.42 0.08
C LEU A 58 4.75 5.65 0.75
N ASP A 59 3.42 5.77 0.76
CA ASP A 59 2.72 6.76 1.58
C ASP A 59 2.66 6.31 3.05
N THR A 60 3.82 6.27 3.71
CA THR A 60 3.97 5.70 5.07
C THR A 60 3.28 6.52 6.15
N ARG A 61 2.93 7.78 5.86
CA ARG A 61 2.23 8.69 6.78
C ARG A 61 0.76 8.87 6.45
N CYS A 62 0.26 8.17 5.43
CA CYS A 62 -1.11 8.29 4.94
C CYS A 62 -1.49 9.74 4.60
N GLU A 63 -0.60 10.46 3.92
CA GLU A 63 -0.86 11.82 3.43
C GLU A 63 -1.93 11.83 2.34
N TYR A 64 -1.96 10.79 1.51
CA TYR A 64 -2.86 10.69 0.36
C TYR A 64 -3.84 9.54 0.48
N PHE A 65 -3.40 8.40 0.99
CA PHE A 65 -4.15 7.16 1.03
C PHE A 65 -4.21 6.59 2.44
N PHE A 66 -5.40 6.21 2.88
CA PHE A 66 -5.62 5.53 4.14
C PHE A 66 -6.40 4.24 3.94
N CYS A 67 -5.79 3.14 4.34
CA CYS A 67 -6.36 1.80 4.28
C CYS A 67 -7.06 1.48 5.59
N THR A 68 -8.35 1.19 5.56
CA THR A 68 -9.14 0.95 6.78
C THR A 68 -8.74 -0.34 7.49
N ALA A 69 -8.20 -1.37 6.81
CA ALA A 69 -7.79 -2.67 7.39
C ALA A 69 -6.94 -2.52 8.67
N LEU A 70 -6.28 -1.38 8.81
CA LEU A 70 -5.64 -0.85 10.01
C LEU A 70 -6.66 -0.45 11.11
N LEU A 71 -7.77 -1.21 11.24
CA LEU A 71 -9.05 -0.90 11.92
C LEU A 71 -8.96 -0.70 13.45
N ASP A 72 -7.78 -0.50 14.03
CA ASP A 72 -7.72 -0.09 15.43
C ASP A 72 -8.00 1.42 15.51
N ASN A 73 -8.93 1.81 16.39
CA ASN A 73 -9.26 3.22 16.68
C ASN A 73 -8.03 4.04 17.10
N ASN A 74 -6.91 3.38 17.39
CA ASN A 74 -5.61 3.99 17.62
C ASN A 74 -4.98 4.66 16.37
N TYR A 75 -5.46 4.39 15.15
CA TYR A 75 -4.85 4.89 13.91
C TYR A 75 -5.56 6.08 13.29
N PHE A 76 -6.77 6.42 13.75
CA PHE A 76 -7.49 7.58 13.25
C PHE A 76 -8.54 8.13 14.21
N THR A 77 -8.86 9.41 14.05
CA THR A 77 -10.04 10.06 14.62
C THR A 77 -10.97 10.52 13.51
N LYS A 78 -12.24 10.73 13.85
CA LYS A 78 -13.22 11.34 12.95
C LYS A 78 -13.51 12.78 13.41
N GLU A 79 -13.11 13.76 12.61
CA GLU A 79 -13.30 15.19 12.89
C GLU A 79 -14.08 15.82 11.73
N GLY A 80 -15.28 16.38 12.00
CA GLY A 80 -16.06 17.08 10.98
C GLY A 80 -16.45 16.21 9.76
N GLY A 81 -16.65 14.90 9.97
CA GLY A 81 -16.95 13.95 8.89
C GLY A 81 -15.74 13.46 8.10
N LYS A 82 -14.54 13.94 8.40
CA LYS A 82 -13.28 13.51 7.78
C LYS A 82 -12.51 12.56 8.70
N ILE A 83 -11.72 11.68 8.11
CA ILE A 83 -10.74 10.87 8.82
C ILE A 83 -9.47 11.68 8.99
N LYS A 84 -8.96 11.74 10.22
CA LYS A 84 -7.64 12.27 10.55
C LYS A 84 -6.79 11.15 11.11
N THR A 85 -5.66 10.85 10.50
CA THR A 85 -4.81 9.73 10.91
C THR A 85 -4.05 10.08 12.20
N LYS A 86 -3.49 9.06 12.86
CA LYS A 86 -2.59 9.26 14.01
C LYS A 86 -1.34 10.10 13.68
N PHE A 87 -0.97 10.20 12.41
CA PHE A 87 0.13 11.03 11.93
C PHE A 87 -0.27 12.49 11.71
N GLY A 88 -1.53 12.84 11.99
CA GLY A 88 -2.08 14.18 11.82
C GLY A 88 -2.46 14.52 10.38
N THR A 89 -2.50 13.53 9.48
CA THR A 89 -2.82 13.73 8.05
C THR A 89 -4.32 13.60 7.80
N LEU A 90 -4.77 14.19 6.69
CA LEU A 90 -6.16 14.13 6.19
C LEU A 90 -6.14 13.49 4.79
N PRO A 91 -6.14 12.16 4.69
CA PRO A 91 -6.00 11.44 3.42
C PRO A 91 -7.13 11.79 2.45
N TYR A 92 -6.80 11.83 1.16
CA TYR A 92 -7.76 12.08 0.08
C TYR A 92 -8.56 10.84 -0.27
N ILE A 93 -7.93 9.67 -0.18
CA ILE A 93 -8.51 8.37 -0.54
C ILE A 93 -8.60 7.53 0.72
N ILE A 94 -9.80 7.06 1.02
CA ILE A 94 -10.07 6.08 2.07
C ILE A 94 -10.49 4.80 1.35
N HIS A 95 -9.72 3.73 1.56
CA HIS A 95 -9.97 2.44 0.91
C HIS A 95 -10.23 1.36 1.95
N ASP A 96 -11.40 0.73 1.83
CA ASP A 96 -11.79 -0.38 2.69
C ASP A 96 -11.17 -1.69 2.23
N ASN A 97 -9.87 -1.84 2.46
CA ASN A 97 -9.20 -3.11 2.20
C ASN A 97 -9.65 -4.11 3.27
N SER A 98 -10.32 -5.19 2.85
CA SER A 98 -10.66 -6.29 3.74
C SER A 98 -9.41 -6.89 4.42
N SER A 99 -9.60 -7.63 5.51
CA SER A 99 -8.50 -8.28 6.24
C SER A 99 -7.69 -9.31 5.42
N PHE A 100 -8.16 -9.68 4.22
CA PHE A 100 -7.49 -10.61 3.32
C PHE A 100 -6.06 -10.15 2.95
N SER A 101 -5.86 -8.86 2.70
CA SER A 101 -4.58 -8.29 2.28
C SER A 101 -3.52 -8.26 3.39
N LEU A 102 -3.96 -8.23 4.67
CA LEU A 102 -3.06 -8.32 5.82
C LEU A 102 -2.50 -9.74 5.96
N ASN A 103 -3.29 -10.77 5.65
CA ASN A 103 -2.84 -12.16 5.72
C ASN A 103 -1.80 -12.48 4.64
N LEU A 104 -1.92 -11.89 3.46
CA LEU A 104 -0.94 -12.01 2.38
C LEU A 104 0.41 -11.37 2.73
N THR A 105 0.38 -10.17 3.34
CA THR A 105 1.61 -9.44 3.71
C THR A 105 2.38 -10.06 4.86
N GLN A 106 1.73 -10.83 5.74
CA GLN A 106 2.40 -11.56 6.83
C GLN A 106 3.14 -12.83 6.38
N GLN A 107 2.85 -13.35 5.19
CA GLN A 107 3.39 -14.65 4.71
C GLN A 107 4.53 -14.51 3.69
N ILE A 108 4.77 -13.30 3.18
CA ILE A 108 5.86 -12.96 2.25
C ILE A 108 7.04 -12.41 3.06
#